data_AF-A0A6M3M5E0-F1
#
_entry.id   AF-A0A6M3M5E0-F1
#
_cell.length_a   1.000
_cell.length_b   1.000
_cell.length_c   1.000
_cell.angle_alpha   90.00
_cell.angle_beta   90.00
_cell.angle_gamma   90.00
#
_symmetry.space_group_name_H-M   'P 1'
#
loop_
_entity.id
_entity.type
_entity.pdbx_description
1 polymer ?
#
loop_
_entity_poly.entity_id
_entity_poly.type
_entity_poly.pdbx_seq_one_letter_code
_entity_poly.pdbx_strand_id
1 'polypeptide(L)'
;MGFLYSTTNLITSATLPEDSATYRSSEDAIYQVEYLYNQRPSKPFRWAAMAGNWIKIDLGSRQTVSLFAIFGHNFTAAATQQLHCSGHDGAWKLLGNLAYRQHDEYLKFGVYDRWFRFSVTDAANPAYPQIGEAWLGNWNKFTNAKTQSPRGDGPQFWTADNVTPFGQDWDAKLSENETFSISLRNINDPAATDEIQAFLTAVFENGNRFVMIPDDEQP
;
A
#
# COMPACT_ATOMS: atom_id res chain seq x y z
N MET A 1 4.82 -19.59 -9.13
CA MET A 1 4.90 -18.22 -8.62
C MET A 1 3.80 -18.02 -7.59
N GLY A 2 4.14 -18.18 -6.31
CA GLY A 2 3.31 -17.62 -5.25
C GLY A 2 3.33 -16.10 -5.37
N PHE A 3 2.30 -15.42 -4.88
CA PHE A 3 2.32 -13.98 -4.74
C PHE A 3 2.24 -13.63 -3.26
N LEU A 4 2.86 -12.51 -2.90
CA LEU A 4 2.84 -11.99 -1.55
C LEU A 4 1.69 -10.98 -1.45
N TYR A 5 1.04 -10.93 -0.29
CA TYR A 5 -0.06 -10.00 -0.08
C TYR A 5 -0.11 -9.47 1.35
N SER A 6 -0.73 -8.31 1.54
CA SER A 6 -1.06 -7.77 2.86
C SER A 6 -2.49 -7.25 2.84
N THR A 7 -3.29 -7.58 3.85
CA THR A 7 -4.71 -7.20 3.94
C THR A 7 -4.98 -6.14 4.99
N THR A 8 -4.09 -5.99 5.98
CA THR A 8 -4.25 -5.04 7.07
C THR A 8 -3.19 -3.96 7.03
N ASN A 9 -3.63 -2.71 6.93
CA ASN A 9 -2.78 -1.54 7.15
C ASN A 9 -2.79 -1.19 8.64
N LEU A 10 -1.61 -1.20 9.26
CA LEU A 10 -1.41 -0.80 10.65
C LEU A 10 -1.35 0.72 10.79
N ILE A 11 -1.26 1.48 9.69
CA ILE A 11 -1.35 2.94 9.69
C ILE A 11 -2.81 3.34 9.77
N THR A 12 -3.18 3.99 10.86
CA THR A 12 -4.51 4.52 11.17
C THR A 12 -4.38 5.91 11.80
N SER A 13 -5.51 6.58 12.04
CA SER A 13 -5.52 7.85 12.80
C SER A 13 -5.02 7.71 14.24
N ALA A 14 -5.04 6.50 14.82
CA ALA A 14 -4.50 6.24 16.14
C ALA A 14 -2.96 6.13 16.13
N THR A 15 -2.39 5.54 15.07
CA THR A 15 -0.94 5.28 14.97
C THR A 15 -0.17 6.40 14.27
N LEU A 16 -0.88 7.21 13.50
CA LEU A 16 -0.38 8.40 12.82
C LEU A 16 -1.40 9.55 12.97
N PRO A 17 -1.39 10.23 14.14
CA PRO A 17 -2.39 11.25 14.44
C PRO A 17 -2.25 12.51 13.59
N GLU A 18 -3.39 13.09 13.22
CA GLU A 18 -3.48 14.33 12.44
C GLU A 18 -2.88 15.52 13.19
N ASP A 19 -3.16 15.69 14.47
CA ASP A 19 -2.84 16.93 15.21
C ASP A 19 -1.46 16.97 15.88
N SER A 20 -0.47 16.24 15.36
CA SER A 20 0.82 16.13 16.05
C SER A 20 2.04 16.25 15.13
N ALA A 21 2.74 17.38 15.27
CA ALA A 21 4.04 17.65 14.64
C ALA A 21 5.15 16.66 15.07
N THR A 22 4.92 15.85 16.11
CA THR A 22 5.85 14.78 16.52
C THR A 22 5.98 13.69 15.46
N TYR A 23 4.95 13.50 14.62
CA TYR A 23 4.86 12.38 13.70
C TYR A 23 5.31 12.70 12.27
N ARG A 24 5.70 13.94 11.98
CA ARG A 24 6.17 14.34 10.65
C ARG A 24 7.09 15.55 10.70
N SER A 25 8.04 15.62 9.78
CA SER A 25 9.00 16.73 9.71
C SER A 25 8.38 18.07 9.31
N SER A 26 7.48 18.03 8.34
CA SER A 26 6.78 19.17 7.78
C SER A 26 5.52 18.67 7.08
N GLU A 27 4.57 19.56 6.85
CA GLU A 27 3.29 19.23 6.21
C GLU A 27 2.76 20.45 5.49
N ASP A 28 2.23 20.22 4.29
CA ASP A 28 1.47 21.23 3.56
C ASP A 28 0.04 21.32 4.11
N ALA A 29 -0.44 22.54 4.34
CA ALA A 29 -1.75 22.78 4.95
C ALA A 29 -2.94 22.18 4.17
N ILE A 30 -2.79 21.94 2.86
CA ILE A 30 -3.83 21.38 2.00
C ILE A 30 -3.71 19.85 1.88
N TYR A 31 -2.50 19.32 1.94
CA TYR A 31 -2.19 17.90 1.66
C TYR A 31 -1.69 17.20 2.93
N GLN A 32 -2.65 16.85 3.77
CA GLN A 32 -2.45 16.48 5.17
C GLN A 32 -2.15 15.00 5.39
N VAL A 33 -1.62 14.65 6.56
CA VAL A 33 -1.12 13.33 6.92
C VAL A 33 -2.20 12.23 6.90
N GLU A 34 -3.47 12.59 7.13
CA GLU A 34 -4.60 11.65 7.02
C GLU A 34 -4.65 10.97 5.65
N TYR A 35 -4.12 11.64 4.62
CA TYR A 35 -4.11 11.14 3.27
C TYR A 35 -3.20 9.94 3.06
N LEU A 36 -2.24 9.71 3.96
CA LEU A 36 -1.39 8.52 3.92
C LEU A 36 -2.13 7.22 4.26
N TYR A 37 -3.32 7.29 4.85
CA TYR A 37 -4.10 6.11 5.25
C TYR A 37 -5.60 6.23 4.94
N ASN A 38 -5.99 7.20 4.12
CA ASN A 38 -7.38 7.44 3.73
C ASN A 38 -7.90 6.50 2.64
N GLN A 39 -7.10 5.50 2.23
CA GLN A 39 -7.45 4.53 1.19
C GLN A 39 -7.63 5.14 -0.21
N ARG A 40 -7.06 6.32 -0.47
CA ARG A 40 -7.18 7.05 -1.74
C ARG A 40 -5.80 7.54 -2.21
N PRO A 41 -5.03 6.69 -2.92
CA PRO A 41 -3.72 7.08 -3.47
C PRO A 41 -3.76 8.34 -4.35
N SER A 42 -4.92 8.67 -4.93
CA SER A 42 -5.11 9.88 -5.74
C SER A 42 -5.19 11.19 -4.93
N LYS A 43 -5.28 11.12 -3.60
CA LYS A 43 -5.30 12.27 -2.70
C LYS A 43 -4.01 12.22 -1.88
N PRO A 44 -2.92 12.87 -2.31
CA PRO A 44 -1.60 12.66 -1.69
C PRO A 44 -1.39 13.50 -0.44
N PHE A 45 -0.56 12.99 0.47
CA PHE A 45 0.13 13.81 1.47
C PHE A 45 1.34 14.51 0.84
N ARG A 46 1.65 15.73 1.28
CA ARG A 46 2.79 16.52 0.80
C ARG A 46 3.55 17.14 1.95
N TRP A 47 4.87 17.03 1.91
CA TRP A 47 5.74 17.80 2.80
C TRP A 47 5.84 19.25 2.35
N ALA A 48 6.04 20.17 3.30
CA ALA A 48 6.28 21.59 3.01
C ALA A 48 7.76 21.91 2.70
N ALA A 49 8.66 20.94 2.85
CA ALA A 49 10.09 21.06 2.58
C ALA A 49 10.53 20.10 1.45
N MET A 50 11.60 20.46 0.73
CA MET A 50 12.17 19.63 -0.35
C MET A 50 13.13 18.54 0.17
N ALA A 51 13.65 18.67 1.39
CA ALA A 51 14.65 17.77 1.94
C ALA A 51 14.48 17.59 3.46
N GLY A 52 15.10 16.53 4.01
CA GLY A 52 15.03 16.24 5.45
C GLY A 52 13.64 15.75 5.88
N ASN A 53 12.89 15.14 4.96
CA ASN A 53 11.52 14.76 5.18
C ASN A 53 11.41 13.42 5.90
N TRP A 54 10.52 13.33 6.87
CA TRP A 54 10.25 12.09 7.59
C TRP A 54 8.82 12.02 8.11
N ILE A 55 8.34 10.79 8.31
CA ILE A 55 7.09 10.42 8.98
C ILE A 55 7.43 9.36 10.03
N LYS A 56 6.86 9.47 11.23
CA LYS A 56 6.93 8.43 12.27
C LYS A 56 5.56 7.81 12.45
N ILE A 57 5.52 6.52 12.76
CA ILE A 57 4.32 5.75 13.04
C ILE A 57 4.51 5.10 14.40
N ASP A 58 3.55 5.28 15.30
CA ASP A 58 3.52 4.64 16.62
C ASP A 58 2.43 3.57 16.66
N LEU A 59 2.80 2.31 16.76
CA LEU A 59 1.84 1.21 16.87
C LEU A 59 1.18 1.09 18.26
N GLY A 60 1.55 1.93 19.22
CA GLY A 60 1.07 1.92 20.61
C GLY A 60 1.69 0.79 21.46
N SER A 61 1.95 -0.37 20.85
CA SER A 61 2.66 -1.50 21.42
C SER A 61 3.65 -2.09 20.40
N ARG A 62 4.58 -2.94 20.85
CA ARG A 62 5.45 -3.67 19.91
C ARG A 62 4.63 -4.73 19.21
N GLN A 63 4.77 -4.82 17.88
CA GLN A 63 4.05 -5.77 17.05
C GLN A 63 4.97 -6.28 15.96
N THR A 64 4.66 -7.47 15.44
CA THR A 64 5.37 -7.99 14.27
C THR A 64 4.93 -7.22 13.04
N VAL A 65 5.91 -6.70 12.30
CA VAL A 65 5.72 -6.03 11.02
C VAL A 65 6.75 -6.57 10.05
N SER A 66 6.32 -6.83 8.82
CA SER A 66 7.17 -7.42 7.80
C SER A 66 7.12 -6.71 6.45
N LEU A 67 6.24 -5.73 6.29
CA LEU A 67 6.05 -4.99 5.05
C LEU A 67 5.90 -3.50 5.32
N PHE A 68 6.58 -2.71 4.48
CA PHE A 68 6.26 -1.30 4.26
C PHE A 68 6.13 -1.06 2.77
N ALA A 69 5.10 -0.32 2.36
CA ALA A 69 4.91 0.08 0.97
C ALA A 69 4.39 1.53 0.90
N ILE A 70 4.68 2.19 -0.21
CA ILE A 70 4.14 3.49 -0.57
C ILE A 70 3.60 3.43 -1.99
N PHE A 71 2.51 4.14 -2.22
CA PHE A 71 1.79 4.16 -3.49
C PHE A 71 1.61 5.59 -3.97
N GLY A 72 1.66 5.79 -5.28
CA GLY A 72 1.39 7.09 -5.91
C GLY A 72 2.31 8.20 -5.41
N HIS A 73 3.63 7.96 -5.41
CA HIS A 73 4.62 8.98 -5.05
C HIS A 73 5.15 9.73 -6.28
N ASN A 74 5.76 10.89 -6.07
CA ASN A 74 6.41 11.69 -7.13
C ASN A 74 7.94 11.75 -6.99
N PHE A 75 8.53 10.80 -6.27
CA PHE A 75 9.97 10.80 -5.99
C PHE A 75 10.80 10.62 -7.25
N THR A 76 11.98 11.23 -7.27
CA THR A 76 12.95 11.03 -8.34
C THR A 76 13.76 9.76 -8.11
N ALA A 77 14.36 9.19 -9.17
CA ALA A 77 15.25 8.04 -9.07
C ALA A 77 16.50 8.28 -8.19
N ALA A 78 16.83 9.55 -7.91
CA ALA A 78 17.93 9.93 -7.04
C ALA A 78 17.51 10.09 -5.57
N ALA A 79 16.23 9.94 -5.27
CA ALA A 79 15.71 10.04 -3.91
C ALA A 79 16.31 8.96 -3.01
N THR A 80 16.78 9.35 -1.83
CA THR A 80 17.14 8.40 -0.78
C THR A 80 15.93 8.18 0.11
N GLN A 81 15.34 6.98 0.06
CA GLN A 81 14.20 6.61 0.88
C GLN A 81 14.63 5.53 1.87
N GLN A 82 14.39 5.75 3.16
CA GLN A 82 14.86 4.87 4.22
C GLN A 82 13.75 4.55 5.20
N LEU A 83 13.64 3.28 5.57
CA LEU A 83 12.78 2.84 6.66
C LEU A 83 13.63 2.51 7.88
N HIS A 84 13.24 3.05 9.02
CA HIS A 84 13.84 2.78 10.31
C HIS A 84 12.78 2.20 11.26
N CYS A 85 13.23 1.44 12.26
CA CYS A 85 12.41 1.01 13.39
C CYS A 85 13.06 1.38 14.72
N SER A 86 12.24 1.35 15.78
CA SER A 86 12.71 1.36 17.15
C SER A 86 11.66 0.80 18.12
N GLY A 87 12.15 0.31 19.26
CA GLY A 87 11.30 -0.09 20.38
C GLY A 87 10.73 1.08 21.19
N HIS A 88 11.23 2.30 20.98
CA HIS A 88 10.80 3.57 21.62
C HIS A 88 10.98 4.74 20.63
N ASP A 89 10.44 5.93 20.90
CA ASP A 89 10.63 7.10 20.00
C ASP A 89 12.07 7.66 20.12
N GLY A 90 13.03 6.97 19.51
CA GLY A 90 14.46 7.28 19.62
C GLY A 90 15.32 6.07 19.23
N ALA A 91 16.64 6.26 19.10
CA ALA A 91 17.58 5.19 18.73
C ALA A 91 17.18 4.41 17.45
N TRP A 92 16.89 5.14 16.38
CA TRP A 92 16.44 4.61 15.10
C TRP A 92 17.44 3.62 14.48
N LYS A 93 16.99 2.39 14.23
CA LYS A 93 17.73 1.37 13.49
C LYS A 93 17.27 1.35 12.04
N LEU A 94 18.19 1.45 11.09
CA LEU A 94 17.88 1.29 9.67
C LEU A 94 17.43 -0.15 9.39
N LEU A 95 16.25 -0.30 8.81
CA LEU A 95 15.75 -1.58 8.28
C LEU A 95 16.23 -1.79 6.84
N GLY A 96 16.19 -0.74 6.03
CA GLY A 96 16.62 -0.79 4.64
C GLY A 96 16.22 0.47 3.88
N ASN A 97 16.71 0.55 2.64
CA ASN A 97 16.28 1.55 1.69
C ASN A 97 15.17 0.96 0.80
N LEU A 98 14.19 1.77 0.42
CA LEU A 98 13.23 1.35 -0.59
C LEU A 98 13.93 1.38 -1.96
N ALA A 99 13.69 0.35 -2.77
CA ALA A 99 14.19 0.32 -4.13
C ALA A 99 13.30 1.22 -4.99
N TYR A 100 13.91 2.15 -5.71
CA TYR A 100 13.17 3.09 -6.55
C TYR A 100 12.32 2.35 -7.59
N ARG A 101 11.05 2.74 -7.65
CA ARG A 101 10.08 2.34 -8.67
C ARG A 101 9.27 3.58 -9.02
N GLN A 102 8.78 3.68 -10.25
CA GLN A 102 8.18 4.94 -10.73
C GLN A 102 6.84 5.29 -10.05
N HIS A 103 6.14 4.30 -9.49
CA HIS A 103 4.78 4.47 -8.97
C HIS A 103 4.60 3.93 -7.56
N ASP A 104 5.02 2.68 -7.35
CA ASP A 104 4.81 1.96 -6.09
C ASP A 104 6.11 1.35 -5.61
N GLU A 105 6.50 1.68 -4.39
CA GLU A 105 7.72 1.18 -3.77
C GLU A 105 7.37 0.34 -2.54
N TYR A 106 8.18 -0.68 -2.28
CA TYR A 106 7.99 -1.54 -1.12
C TYR A 106 9.31 -2.07 -0.59
N LEU A 107 9.30 -2.39 0.70
CA LEU A 107 10.39 -3.04 1.41
C LEU A 107 9.83 -4.21 2.23
N LYS A 108 10.38 -5.40 1.99
CA LYS A 108 10.15 -6.59 2.80
C LYS A 108 11.18 -6.66 3.93
N PHE A 109 10.74 -6.96 5.14
CA PHE A 109 11.59 -7.15 6.32
C PHE A 109 10.89 -8.07 7.32
N GLY A 110 11.41 -8.17 8.54
CA GLY A 110 10.73 -8.86 9.64
C GLY A 110 11.28 -8.40 10.98
N VAL A 111 10.51 -7.58 11.70
CA VAL A 111 10.90 -7.05 13.02
C VAL A 111 9.73 -7.02 13.99
N TYR A 112 10.05 -6.98 15.28
CA TYR A 112 9.09 -6.85 16.38
C TYR A 112 9.36 -5.55 17.15
N ASP A 113 8.78 -4.45 16.67
CA ASP A 113 9.03 -3.10 17.17
C ASP A 113 7.72 -2.28 17.21
N ARG A 114 7.78 -1.11 17.87
CA ARG A 114 6.62 -0.24 18.08
C ARG A 114 6.65 0.97 17.16
N TRP A 115 7.82 1.58 17.01
CA TRP A 115 8.01 2.81 16.26
C TRP A 115 8.62 2.51 14.91
N PHE A 116 8.06 3.11 13.87
CA PHE A 116 8.59 3.08 12.51
C PHE A 116 8.80 4.50 12.02
N ARG A 117 9.85 4.73 11.25
CA ARG A 117 10.11 6.04 10.65
C ARG A 117 10.51 5.88 9.20
N PHE A 118 9.68 6.40 8.32
CA PHE A 118 10.02 6.60 6.93
C PHE A 118 10.75 7.95 6.79
N SER A 119 11.82 7.99 6.01
CA SER A 119 12.57 9.22 5.71
C SER A 119 12.89 9.28 4.24
N VAL A 120 12.70 10.46 3.65
CA VAL A 120 13.00 10.71 2.24
C VAL A 120 13.85 11.97 2.10
N THR A 121 14.89 11.86 1.30
CA THR A 121 15.71 12.99 0.86
C THR A 121 15.72 13.01 -0.66
N ASP A 122 15.03 13.99 -1.23
CA ASP A 122 14.85 14.14 -2.68
C ASP A 122 15.02 15.61 -3.08
N ALA A 123 16.19 16.17 -2.74
CA ALA A 123 16.46 17.60 -2.90
C ALA A 123 16.48 18.07 -4.36
N ALA A 124 16.60 17.15 -5.32
CA ALA A 124 16.59 17.43 -6.76
C ALA A 124 15.18 17.35 -7.39
N ASN A 125 14.15 17.02 -6.60
CA ASN A 125 12.78 16.97 -7.10
C ASN A 125 12.30 18.38 -7.51
N PRO A 126 11.78 18.57 -8.75
CA PRO A 126 11.22 19.85 -9.16
C PRO A 126 9.93 20.22 -8.41
N ALA A 127 9.30 19.26 -7.72
CA ALA A 127 8.11 19.44 -6.92
C ALA A 127 8.34 18.99 -5.47
N TYR A 128 7.51 19.49 -4.55
CA TYR A 128 7.53 19.00 -3.18
C TYR A 128 7.24 17.49 -3.15
N PRO A 129 8.02 16.70 -2.38
CA PRO A 129 7.80 15.27 -2.27
C PRO A 129 6.39 14.94 -1.79
N GLN A 130 5.79 13.92 -2.38
CA GLN A 130 4.41 13.50 -2.16
C GLN A 130 4.30 11.98 -2.08
N ILE A 131 3.35 11.51 -1.27
CA ILE A 131 2.95 10.11 -1.20
C ILE A 131 1.43 10.06 -1.27
N GLY A 132 0.91 9.29 -2.21
CA GLY A 132 -0.52 8.99 -2.33
C GLY A 132 -1.03 8.22 -1.12
N GLU A 133 -0.38 7.10 -0.82
CA GLU A 133 -0.74 6.28 0.34
C GLU A 133 0.47 5.53 0.90
N ALA A 134 0.50 5.32 2.22
CA ALA A 134 1.49 4.47 2.89
C ALA A 134 0.81 3.26 3.52
N TRP A 135 1.55 2.15 3.52
CA TRP A 135 1.09 0.88 4.08
C TRP A 135 2.17 0.28 4.95
N LEU A 136 1.81 -0.04 6.19
CA LEU A 136 2.66 -0.76 7.12
C LEU A 136 1.89 -2.00 7.58
N GLY A 137 2.45 -3.20 7.42
CA GLY A 137 1.69 -4.40 7.75
C GLY A 137 2.53 -5.66 7.74
N ASN A 138 1.82 -6.78 7.74
CA ASN A 138 2.42 -8.09 7.58
C ASN A 138 2.19 -8.59 6.16
N TRP A 139 3.25 -9.03 5.48
CA TRP A 139 3.10 -9.81 4.26
C TRP A 139 2.77 -11.25 4.62
N ASN A 140 1.83 -11.81 3.85
CA ASN A 140 1.47 -13.21 3.78
C ASN A 140 1.89 -13.74 2.41
N LYS A 141 2.06 -15.05 2.29
CA LYS A 141 2.38 -15.70 1.01
C LYS A 141 1.32 -16.72 0.68
N PHE A 142 0.90 -16.70 -0.59
CA PHE A 142 0.26 -17.86 -1.17
C PHE A 142 1.32 -18.87 -1.57
N THR A 143 1.42 -19.96 -0.81
CA THR A 143 2.45 -20.98 -1.01
C THR A 143 2.15 -21.86 -2.21
N ASN A 144 0.86 -22.11 -2.48
CA ASN A 144 0.41 -23.06 -3.50
C ASN A 144 -0.25 -22.43 -4.73
N ALA A 145 -0.49 -21.11 -4.73
CA ALA A 145 -0.94 -20.40 -5.92
C ALA A 145 0.20 -20.26 -6.94
N LYS A 146 -0.09 -20.45 -8.23
CA LYS A 146 0.84 -20.12 -9.32
C LYS A 146 0.19 -19.05 -10.19
N THR A 147 0.78 -17.85 -10.27
CA THR A 147 0.37 -16.84 -11.25
C THR A 147 0.51 -17.42 -12.67
N GLN A 148 -0.52 -17.23 -13.49
CA GLN A 148 -0.48 -17.61 -14.90
C GLN A 148 -0.05 -16.38 -15.70
N SER A 149 0.86 -16.56 -16.67
CA SER A 149 1.12 -15.55 -17.70
C SER A 149 -0.20 -15.20 -18.41
N PRO A 150 -0.50 -13.92 -18.68
CA PRO A 150 -1.82 -13.51 -19.14
C PRO A 150 -2.22 -14.32 -20.38
N ARG A 151 -3.29 -15.11 -20.27
CA ARG A 151 -4.12 -15.37 -21.45
C ARG A 151 -4.88 -14.06 -21.66
N GLY A 152 -4.60 -13.38 -22.76
CA GLY A 152 -5.33 -12.18 -23.13
C GLY A 152 -6.79 -12.54 -23.39
N ASP A 153 -7.60 -12.50 -22.35
CA ASP A 153 -9.03 -12.29 -22.53
C ASP A 153 -9.16 -10.83 -22.94
N GLY A 154 -9.62 -10.61 -24.17
CA GLY A 154 -9.71 -9.29 -24.79
C GLY A 154 -10.56 -8.31 -23.98
N PRO A 155 -10.53 -7.02 -24.32
CA PRO A 155 -11.27 -5.99 -23.60
C PRO A 155 -12.78 -6.34 -23.56
N GLN A 156 -13.30 -6.58 -22.36
CA GLN A 156 -14.75 -6.64 -22.14
C GLN A 156 -15.25 -5.24 -21.80
N PHE A 157 -16.06 -4.68 -22.69
CA PHE A 157 -16.79 -3.45 -22.44
C PHE A 157 -18.10 -3.79 -21.75
N TRP A 158 -18.30 -3.28 -20.54
CA TRP A 158 -19.60 -3.30 -19.87
C TRP A 158 -20.40 -2.10 -20.37
N THR A 159 -21.55 -2.38 -20.99
CA THR A 159 -22.59 -1.38 -21.24
C THR A 159 -23.67 -1.58 -20.17
N ALA A 160 -23.96 -0.54 -19.40
CA ALA A 160 -25.16 -0.50 -18.59
C ALA A 160 -26.29 0.03 -19.49
N ASP A 161 -27.43 -0.65 -19.51
CA ASP A 161 -28.63 -0.07 -20.12
C ASP A 161 -29.06 1.13 -19.26
N ASN A 162 -28.97 2.33 -19.84
CA ASN A 162 -29.33 3.60 -19.18
C ASN A 162 -30.84 3.78 -18.95
N VAL A 163 -31.66 2.74 -19.13
CA VAL A 163 -33.11 2.85 -19.11
C VAL A 163 -33.67 1.91 -18.06
N THR A 164 -34.25 2.48 -17.01
CA THR A 164 -35.05 1.71 -16.04
C THR A 164 -36.26 1.06 -16.74
N PRO A 165 -36.87 0.01 -16.16
CA PRO A 165 -38.09 -0.60 -16.70
C PRO A 165 -39.28 0.38 -16.91
N PHE A 166 -39.17 1.62 -16.39
CA PHE A 166 -40.17 2.68 -16.50
C PHE A 166 -39.75 3.84 -17.42
N GLY A 167 -38.67 3.70 -18.19
CA GLY A 167 -38.26 4.69 -19.20
C GLY A 167 -37.56 5.93 -18.65
N GLN A 168 -37.09 5.93 -17.40
CA GLN A 168 -36.27 7.01 -16.86
C GLN A 168 -34.80 6.80 -17.20
N ASP A 169 -34.20 7.83 -17.82
CA ASP A 169 -32.80 7.92 -18.20
C ASP A 169 -31.98 8.40 -17.00
N TRP A 170 -30.94 7.64 -16.62
CA TRP A 170 -30.02 8.04 -15.55
C TRP A 170 -28.62 8.18 -16.13
N ASP A 171 -27.96 9.32 -15.89
CA ASP A 171 -26.53 9.49 -16.16
C ASP A 171 -25.73 8.67 -15.13
N ALA A 172 -25.57 7.38 -15.40
CA ALA A 172 -24.72 6.50 -14.60
C ALA A 172 -23.25 6.85 -14.86
N LYS A 173 -22.60 7.52 -13.90
CA LYS A 173 -21.14 7.64 -13.90
C LYS A 173 -20.54 6.33 -13.42
N LEU A 174 -20.15 5.49 -14.37
CA LEU A 174 -19.40 4.26 -14.08
C LEU A 174 -17.99 4.65 -13.62
N SER A 175 -17.53 4.06 -12.52
CA SER A 175 -16.12 4.11 -12.16
C SER A 175 -15.33 3.25 -13.14
N GLU A 176 -14.19 3.74 -13.63
CA GLU A 176 -13.21 2.90 -14.32
C GLU A 176 -12.67 1.90 -13.30
N ASN A 177 -13.13 0.65 -13.40
CA ASN A 177 -12.64 -0.44 -12.57
C ASN A 177 -11.61 -1.21 -13.38
N GLU A 178 -10.34 -1.13 -12.99
CA GLU A 178 -9.33 -2.07 -13.49
C GLU A 178 -9.56 -3.44 -12.84
N THR A 179 -9.74 -4.47 -13.67
CA THR A 179 -9.94 -5.84 -13.21
C THR A 179 -8.61 -6.59 -13.31
N PHE A 180 -8.10 -7.08 -12.18
CA PHE A 180 -7.03 -8.07 -12.18
C PHE A 180 -7.64 -9.45 -11.89
N SER A 181 -7.24 -10.47 -12.64
CA SER A 181 -7.72 -11.84 -12.47
C SER A 181 -6.58 -12.72 -11.97
N ILE A 182 -6.77 -13.37 -10.83
CA ILE A 182 -5.82 -14.35 -10.29
C ILE A 182 -6.36 -15.76 -10.60
N SER A 183 -5.72 -16.47 -11.53
CA SER A 183 -6.04 -17.87 -11.80
C SER A 183 -5.20 -18.78 -10.90
N LEU A 184 -5.88 -19.59 -10.08
CA LEU A 184 -5.27 -20.47 -9.09
C LEU A 184 -5.30 -21.92 -9.61
N ARG A 185 -4.19 -22.66 -9.45
CA ARG A 185 -4.09 -24.08 -9.84
C ARG A 185 -4.29 -24.99 -8.62
N ASN A 186 -4.62 -26.26 -8.87
CA ASN A 186 -4.74 -27.30 -7.85
C ASN A 186 -5.80 -27.01 -6.77
N ILE A 187 -6.97 -26.49 -7.16
CA ILE A 187 -8.13 -26.29 -6.25
C ILE A 187 -8.65 -27.62 -5.67
N ASN A 188 -8.17 -28.76 -6.18
CA ASN A 188 -8.49 -30.07 -5.64
C ASN A 188 -7.70 -30.41 -4.36
N ASP A 189 -6.68 -29.61 -4.01
CA ASP A 189 -5.94 -29.72 -2.76
C ASP A 189 -6.68 -28.94 -1.64
N PRO A 190 -7.12 -29.61 -0.55
CA PRO A 190 -7.76 -28.94 0.57
C PRO A 190 -6.91 -27.81 1.16
N ALA A 191 -5.59 -27.99 1.26
CA ALA A 191 -4.71 -26.98 1.84
C ALA A 191 -4.64 -25.72 0.96
N ALA A 192 -4.64 -25.88 -0.37
CA ALA A 192 -4.72 -24.75 -1.29
C ALA A 192 -6.09 -24.04 -1.19
N THR A 193 -7.17 -24.80 -1.02
CA THR A 193 -8.53 -24.23 -0.88
C THR A 193 -8.66 -23.43 0.42
N ASP A 194 -8.11 -23.93 1.52
CA ASP A 194 -8.11 -23.24 2.82
C ASP A 194 -7.29 -21.94 2.77
N GLU A 195 -6.12 -21.93 2.12
CA GLU A 195 -5.33 -20.69 1.90
C GLU A 195 -6.13 -19.65 1.09
N ILE A 196 -6.83 -20.09 0.04
CA ILE A 196 -7.66 -19.22 -0.81
C ILE A 196 -8.82 -18.65 -0.01
N GLN A 197 -9.51 -19.48 0.76
CA GLN A 197 -10.62 -19.05 1.59
C GLN A 197 -10.15 -18.07 2.67
N ALA A 198 -9.01 -18.31 3.31
CA ALA A 198 -8.43 -17.40 4.30
C ALA A 198 -8.09 -16.03 3.68
N PHE A 199 -7.48 -16.02 2.49
CA PHE A 199 -7.23 -14.78 1.76
C PHE A 199 -8.52 -14.05 1.38
N LEU A 200 -9.48 -14.72 0.75
CA LEU A 200 -10.73 -14.09 0.31
C LEU A 200 -11.52 -13.54 1.51
N THR A 201 -11.53 -14.27 2.62
CA THR A 201 -12.14 -13.82 3.89
C THR A 201 -11.43 -12.57 4.40
N ALA A 202 -10.09 -12.59 4.48
CA ALA A 202 -9.32 -11.44 4.94
C ALA A 202 -9.50 -10.21 4.02
N VAL A 203 -9.54 -10.41 2.70
CA VAL A 203 -9.81 -9.33 1.72
C VAL A 203 -11.20 -8.76 1.96
N PHE A 204 -12.22 -9.61 2.09
CA PHE A 204 -13.60 -9.20 2.31
C PHE A 204 -13.77 -8.44 3.63
N GLU A 205 -13.21 -8.95 4.73
CA GLU A 205 -13.24 -8.30 6.05
C GLU A 205 -12.55 -6.93 6.04
N ASN A 206 -11.52 -6.75 5.20
CA ASN A 206 -10.83 -5.48 5.02
C ASN A 206 -11.45 -4.60 3.91
N GLY A 207 -12.73 -4.81 3.58
CA GLY A 207 -13.46 -3.96 2.63
C GLY A 207 -13.05 -4.18 1.17
N ASN A 208 -12.68 -5.41 0.83
CA ASN A 208 -12.13 -5.82 -0.47
C ASN A 208 -10.78 -5.18 -0.81
N ARG A 209 -9.98 -4.85 0.21
CA ARG A 209 -8.70 -4.18 0.04
C ARG A 209 -7.54 -5.10 0.38
N PHE A 210 -6.54 -5.12 -0.49
CA PHE A 210 -5.26 -5.75 -0.22
C PHE A 210 -4.17 -5.14 -1.09
N VAL A 211 -2.93 -5.32 -0.67
CA VAL A 211 -1.73 -5.01 -1.44
C VAL A 211 -1.21 -6.31 -2.03
N MET A 212 -1.01 -6.36 -3.35
CA MET A 212 -0.31 -7.45 -4.02
C MET A 212 1.14 -7.05 -4.26
N ILE A 213 2.08 -7.95 -3.94
CA ILE A 213 3.50 -7.71 -4.13
C ILE A 213 4.07 -8.83 -5.02
N PRO A 214 4.71 -8.48 -6.15
CA PRO A 214 5.39 -9.47 -6.98
C PRO A 214 6.51 -10.16 -6.19
N ASP A 215 6.61 -11.48 -6.33
CA ASP A 215 7.68 -12.26 -5.67
C ASP A 215 8.98 -12.13 -6.49
N ASP A 216 9.79 -11.12 -6.17
CA ASP A 216 11.07 -10.85 -6.85
C ASP A 216 12.12 -11.98 -6.68
N GLU A 217 11.88 -12.95 -5.80
CA GLU A 217 12.81 -14.06 -5.49
C GLU A 217 12.57 -15.31 -6.35
N GLN A 218 11.52 -15.35 -7.17
CA GLN A 218 11.25 -16.47 -8.07
C GLN A 218 10.93 -15.97 -9.49
N PRO A 219 11.81 -16.22 -10.48
CA PRO A 219 11.62 -15.78 -11.86
C PRO A 219 10.44 -16.45 -12.56
#